data_AF-A0A7C5DV02-F1
#
_entry.id   AF-A0A7C5DV02-F1
#
_cell.length_a   1.000
_cell.length_b   1.000
_cell.length_c   1.000
_cell.angle_alpha   90.00
_cell.angle_beta   90.00
_cell.angle_gamma   90.00
#
_symmetry.space_group_name_H-M   'P 1'
#
loop_
_entity.id
_entity.type
_entity.pdbx_description
1 polymer ?
#
loop_
_entity_poly.entity_id
_entity_poly.type
_entity_poly.pdbx_seq_one_letter_code
_entity_poly.pdbx_strand_id
1 'polypeptide(L)' 'PDRISYSGMSKIIKESDKPHLILFGTSWGLPKEVLVLCDYVLEPIRGRASFNHLSVRAAVAITLDRIIGEDI' A
#
# COMPACT_ATOMS: atom_id res chain seq x y z
N PRO A 1 -7.51 -11.53 -5.61
CA PRO A 1 -7.98 -10.20 -5.21
C PRO A 1 -7.52 -9.16 -6.24
N ASP A 2 -8.45 -8.40 -6.78
CA ASP A 2 -8.10 -7.26 -7.61
C ASP A 2 -7.33 -6.26 -6.77
N ARG A 3 -6.18 -5.82 -7.28
CA ARG A 3 -5.33 -4.84 -6.60
C ARG A 3 -5.84 -3.44 -6.93
N ILE A 4 -5.94 -2.59 -5.93
CA ILE A 4 -6.31 -1.18 -6.11
C ILE A 4 -5.06 -0.35 -6.45
N SER A 5 -5.24 0.64 -7.32
CA SER A 5 -4.18 1.60 -7.64
C SER A 5 -3.91 2.54 -6.45
N TYR A 6 -2.73 3.15 -6.45
CA TYR A 6 -2.39 4.19 -5.48
C TYR A 6 -3.35 5.38 -5.50
N SER A 7 -3.76 5.81 -6.70
CA SER A 7 -4.75 6.89 -6.86
C SER A 7 -6.14 6.50 -6.34
N GLY A 8 -6.55 5.25 -6.54
CA GLY A 8 -7.81 4.73 -5.99
C GLY A 8 -7.80 4.72 -4.47
N MET A 9 -6.70 4.29 -3.84
CA MET A 9 -6.56 4.33 -2.39
C MET A 9 -6.52 5.75 -1.84
N SER A 10 -5.80 6.68 -2.50
CA SER A 10 -5.78 8.10 -2.13
C SER A 10 -7.20 8.68 -2.07
N LYS A 11 -8.03 8.40 -3.08
CA LYS A 11 -9.42 8.82 -3.12
C LYS A 11 -10.22 8.26 -1.94
N ILE A 12 -10.11 6.95 -1.67
CA ILE A 12 -10.81 6.31 -0.54
C ILE A 12 -10.45 6.98 0.78
N ILE A 13 -9.16 7.19 1.04
CA ILE A 13 -8.70 7.79 2.30
C ILE A 13 -9.20 9.23 2.45
N LYS A 14 -9.22 10.02 1.36
CA LYS A 14 -9.66 11.42 1.38
C LYS A 14 -11.18 11.59 1.52
N GLU A 15 -11.97 10.64 1.03
CA GLU A 15 -13.44 10.71 1.02
C GLU A 15 -14.11 9.97 2.19
N SER A 16 -13.32 9.26 3.02
CA SER A 16 -13.83 8.40 4.10
C SER A 16 -13.52 8.97 5.47
N ASP A 17 -14.55 9.08 6.32
CA ASP A 17 -14.42 9.48 7.74
C ASP A 17 -13.92 8.32 8.65
N LYS A 18 -13.66 7.14 8.09
CA LYS A 18 -13.20 5.97 8.87
C LYS A 18 -11.70 6.01 9.09
N PRO A 19 -11.18 5.48 10.22
CA PRO A 19 -9.75 5.29 10.39
C PRO A 19 -9.22 4.25 9.39
N HIS A 20 -8.05 4.51 8.81
CA HIS A 20 -7.38 3.59 7.88
C HIS A 20 -6.07 3.09 8.48
N LEU A 21 -5.80 1.79 8.35
CA LEU A 21 -4.56 1.15 8.78
C LEU A 21 -3.82 0.60 7.57
N ILE A 22 -2.60 1.08 7.33
CA ILE A 22 -1.73 0.56 6.27
C ILE A 22 -0.76 -0.45 6.89
N LEU A 23 -0.88 -1.71 6.47
CA LEU A 23 -0.05 -2.81 6.96
C LEU A 23 1.16 -3.03 6.05
N PHE A 24 2.34 -3.14 6.66
CA PHE A 24 3.57 -3.47 5.98
C PHE A 24 4.16 -4.75 6.57
N GLY A 25 4.56 -5.68 5.71
CA GLY A 25 5.28 -6.88 6.13
C GLY A 25 6.74 -6.58 6.44
N THR A 26 7.41 -7.51 7.09
CA THR A 26 8.86 -7.51 7.31
C THR A 26 9.47 -8.74 6.65
N SER A 27 10.80 -8.75 6.44
CA SER A 27 11.52 -9.89 5.86
C SER A 27 10.87 -10.43 4.58
N TRP A 28 10.16 -11.56 4.65
CA TRP A 28 9.50 -12.23 3.53
C TRP A 28 8.12 -11.66 3.15
N GLY A 29 7.67 -10.59 3.79
CA GLY A 29 6.40 -9.93 3.50
C GLY A 29 5.27 -10.36 4.43
N LEU A 30 4.03 -10.00 4.07
CA LEU A 30 2.85 -10.35 4.87
C LEU A 30 2.43 -11.80 4.62
N PRO A 31 2.12 -12.58 5.67
CA PRO A 31 1.56 -13.91 5.50
C PRO A 31 0.17 -13.85 4.86
N LYS A 32 -0.18 -14.90 4.13
CA LYS A 32 -1.43 -14.95 3.34
C LYS A 32 -2.68 -14.80 4.21
N GLU A 33 -2.66 -15.33 5.43
CA GLU A 33 -3.76 -15.18 6.40
C GLU A 33 -4.05 -13.71 6.74
N VAL A 34 -3.02 -12.87 6.87
CA VAL A 34 -3.20 -11.42 7.13
C VAL A 34 -3.74 -10.72 5.88
N LEU A 35 -3.27 -11.10 4.69
CA LEU A 35 -3.77 -10.51 3.43
C LEU A 35 -5.27 -10.76 3.20
N VAL A 36 -5.82 -11.86 3.72
CA VAL A 36 -7.26 -12.18 3.62
C VAL A 36 -8.10 -11.30 4.54
N LEU A 37 -7.51 -10.75 5.60
CA LEU A 37 -8.19 -9.84 6.54
C LEU A 37 -8.21 -8.39 6.03
N CYS A 38 -7.39 -8.04 5.05
CA CYS A 38 -7.32 -6.70 4.51
C CYS A 38 -8.51 -6.42 3.57
N ASP A 39 -9.17 -5.28 3.76
CA ASP A 39 -10.23 -4.81 2.85
C ASP A 39 -9.71 -4.53 1.44
N TYR A 40 -8.46 -4.07 1.35
CA TYR A 40 -7.83 -3.67 0.10
C TYR A 40 -6.38 -4.16 0.02
N VAL A 41 -5.92 -4.43 -1.21
CA VAL A 41 -4.53 -4.76 -1.51
C VAL A 41 -4.03 -3.78 -2.57
N LEU A 42 -2.99 -3.02 -2.23
CA LEU A 42 -2.35 -2.10 -3.18
C LEU A 42 -1.61 -2.85 -4.30
N GLU A 43 -1.57 -2.23 -5.47
CA GLU A 43 -0.67 -2.64 -6.54
C GLU A 43 0.81 -2.54 -6.11
N PRO A 44 1.72 -3.34 -6.70
CA PRO A 44 3.14 -3.24 -6.38
C PRO A 44 3.72 -1.87 -6.73
N ILE A 45 4.59 -1.32 -5.88
CA ILE A 45 5.27 -0.03 -6.13
C ILE A 45 5.95 0.01 -7.50
N ARG A 46 6.58 -1.11 -7.91
CA ARG A 46 7.29 -1.29 -9.19
C ARG A 46 6.76 -2.51 -9.95
N GLY A 47 5.51 -2.45 -10.43
CA GLY A 47 4.83 -3.59 -11.05
C GLY A 47 5.50 -4.19 -12.30
N ARG A 48 6.33 -3.44 -13.02
CA ARG A 48 7.01 -3.90 -14.26
C ARG A 48 8.53 -4.02 -14.14
N ALA A 49 9.09 -3.86 -12.94
CA ALA A 49 10.54 -3.90 -12.77
C ALA A 49 11.04 -5.35 -12.67
N SER A 50 12.25 -5.60 -13.21
CA SER A 50 12.97 -6.86 -13.04
C SER A 50 13.39 -7.11 -11.58
N PHE A 51 13.44 -6.06 -10.76
CA PHE A 51 13.68 -6.12 -9.32
C PHE A 51 12.81 -5.12 -8.56
N ASN A 52 12.06 -5.61 -7.57
CA ASN A 52 11.08 -4.82 -6.80
C ASN A 52 11.20 -5.01 -5.27
N HIS A 53 12.25 -5.69 -4.78
CA HIS A 53 12.48 -5.87 -3.35
C HIS A 53 13.04 -4.58 -2.73
N LEU A 54 12.14 -3.73 -2.26
CA LEU A 54 12.49 -2.53 -1.52
C LEU A 54 12.62 -2.86 -0.03
N SER A 55 13.49 -2.13 0.68
CA SER A 55 13.41 -2.12 2.13
C SER A 55 12.04 -1.64 2.57
N VAL A 56 11.55 -2.14 3.71
CA VAL A 56 10.23 -1.73 4.24
C VAL A 56 10.18 -0.21 4.44
N ARG A 57 11.27 0.42 4.91
CA ARG A 57 11.35 1.88 5.05
C ARG A 57 11.12 2.61 3.73
N ALA A 58 11.77 2.16 2.65
CA ALA A 58 11.57 2.75 1.32
C ALA A 58 10.16 2.48 0.78
N ALA A 59 9.62 1.28 1.01
CA ALA A 59 8.26 0.93 0.60
C ALA A 59 7.21 1.80 1.31
N VAL A 60 7.39 2.05 2.62
CA VAL A 60 6.54 2.94 3.42
C VAL A 60 6.61 4.36 2.88
N ALA A 61 7.81 4.93 2.72
CA ALA A 61 7.99 6.29 2.24
C ALA A 61 7.30 6.53 0.89
N ILE A 62 7.55 5.66 -0.10
CA ILE A 62 6.93 5.77 -1.43
C ILE A 62 5.40 5.56 -1.36
N THR A 63 4.94 4.66 -0.51
CA THR A 63 3.50 4.39 -0.36
C THR A 63 2.77 5.59 0.21
N LEU A 64 3.31 6.21 1.27
CA LEU A 64 2.74 7.41 1.87
C LEU A 64 2.76 8.60 0.91
N ASP A 65 3.88 8.82 0.22
CA ASP A 65 4.03 9.84 -0.82
C ASP A 65 2.98 9.69 -1.93
N ARG A 66 2.75 8.47 -2.44
CA ARG A 66 1.76 8.24 -3.51
C ARG A 66 0.30 8.36 -3.07
N ILE A 67 0.01 8.16 -1.79
CA ILE A 67 -1.36 8.16 -1.26
C ILE A 67 -1.75 9.54 -0.73
N ILE A 68 -0.87 10.15 0.06
CA ILE A 68 -1.10 11.41 0.77
C ILE A 68 -0.48 12.56 -0.04
N GLY A 69 0.74 12.37 -0.53
CA GLY A 69 1.50 13.42 -1.20
C GLY A 69 1.85 14.57 -0.25
N GLU A 70 1.83 15.79 -0.77
CA GLU A 70 2.04 17.04 -0.02
C GLU A 70 0.70 17.63 0.49
N ASP A 71 -0.41 16.90 0.34
CA ASP A 71 -1.73 17.33 0.81
C ASP A 71 -1.84 17.11 2.33
N ILE A 72 -1.24 18.01 3.10
CA ILE A 72 -1.36 18.11 4.57
C ILE A 72 -2.18 19.34 4.95
#